data_AF-A0A9C9X307-F1
#
_entry.id   AF-A0A9C9X307-F1
#
_cell.length_a   1.000
_cell.length_b   1.000
_cell.length_c   1.000
_cell.angle_alpha   90.00
_cell.angle_beta   90.00
_cell.angle_gamma   90.00
#
_symmetry.space_group_name_H-M   'P 1'
#
loop_
_entity.id
_entity.type
_entity.pdbx_description
1 polymer ?
#
loop_
_entity_poly.entity_id
_entity_poly.type
_entity_poly.pdbx_seq_one_letter_code
_entity_poly.pdbx_strand_id
1 'polypeptide(L)'
;MFSEQTSHPLLLQKRCLLAIILSLLLFTCEKDLTPLISNRLTYGILSGMVTDGVSELPIPGAIVQAVHNQVVDTCDQMGHFQFDSLNLGPDTLIVTAEGYGRKNSTIVVAPGAQHVVVELNCDPTVFMDTTRTYFYYYHNQPLYLTIASDLLAVEFDSLLTVQEIDTILNKYRLYKIGRIARKITFLKVPFGKRAEEYFTFYGMNTNCGFGNQQVVQYATPVFWANPGIDSSLILLTDEFIIEIDTLVTTIERINKINWRHKVEILKQYPYNKNIYILKVTKQSDLCALDMANLYQDSSYVIWAEPNFFGMTPWP
;
A
#
# COMPACT_ATOMS: atom_id res chain seq x y z
N MET A 1 57.40 56.43 9.49
CA MET A 1 56.36 57.41 9.88
C MET A 1 55.95 58.12 8.60
N PHE A 2 54.68 57.98 8.18
CA PHE A 2 54.00 58.64 7.05
C PHE A 2 54.62 58.48 5.64
N SER A 3 53.92 58.64 4.52
CA SER A 3 52.57 58.36 4.01
C SER A 3 52.63 58.73 2.51
N GLU A 4 51.73 58.14 1.71
CA GLU A 4 51.16 58.68 0.45
C GLU A 4 52.09 59.02 -0.75
N GLN A 5 51.94 58.33 -1.89
CA GLN A 5 51.00 58.56 -3.02
C GLN A 5 51.63 59.49 -4.08
N THR A 6 51.98 59.02 -5.29
CA THR A 6 51.26 59.15 -6.59
C THR A 6 52.38 58.97 -7.65
N SER A 7 52.26 58.40 -8.86
CA SER A 7 51.38 58.69 -10.00
C SER A 7 51.85 57.81 -11.20
N HIS A 8 50.91 57.35 -12.03
CA HIS A 8 51.11 56.88 -13.42
C HIS A 8 51.36 58.08 -14.37
N PRO A 9 51.60 57.97 -15.71
CA PRO A 9 51.70 56.81 -16.64
C PRO A 9 52.91 56.91 -17.64
N LEU A 10 53.15 55.91 -18.50
CA LEU A 10 53.58 56.03 -19.93
C LEU A 10 53.89 54.64 -20.51
N LEU A 11 53.04 54.01 -21.32
CA LEU A 11 52.85 54.25 -22.77
C LEU A 11 54.15 54.15 -23.60
N LEU A 12 54.87 53.02 -23.56
CA LEU A 12 55.84 52.70 -24.63
C LEU A 12 56.16 51.21 -24.85
N GLN A 13 55.24 50.28 -24.53
CA GLN A 13 55.51 48.85 -24.74
C GLN A 13 54.30 48.02 -25.21
N LYS A 14 53.39 48.63 -25.97
CA LYS A 14 52.18 47.97 -26.52
C LYS A 14 51.96 48.16 -28.02
N ARG A 15 53.04 48.37 -28.80
CA ARG A 15 52.94 48.56 -30.27
C ARG A 15 53.75 47.56 -31.12
N CYS A 16 54.40 46.55 -30.54
CA CYS A 16 55.18 45.58 -31.31
C CYS A 16 54.70 44.12 -31.24
N LEU A 17 53.59 43.81 -30.54
CA LEU A 17 53.05 42.43 -30.49
C LEU A 17 51.69 42.27 -31.21
N LEU A 18 51.19 43.32 -31.86
CA LEU A 18 49.89 43.30 -32.55
C LEU A 18 49.99 42.90 -34.04
N ALA A 19 51.19 42.64 -34.56
CA ALA A 19 51.42 42.42 -35.99
C ALA A 19 51.82 40.97 -36.37
N ILE A 20 51.92 40.04 -35.41
CA ILE A 20 52.32 38.63 -35.69
C ILE A 20 51.21 37.61 -35.32
N ILE A 21 50.15 38.03 -34.60
CA ILE A 21 48.99 37.16 -34.29
C ILE A 21 47.83 37.39 -35.28
N LEU A 22 47.95 38.34 -36.21
CA LEU A 22 46.90 38.67 -37.19
C LEU A 22 47.07 37.98 -38.57
N SER A 23 48.08 37.13 -38.75
CA SER A 23 48.33 36.41 -40.02
C SER A 23 48.27 34.89 -39.93
N LEU A 24 47.86 34.33 -38.79
CA LEU A 24 47.79 32.87 -38.53
C LEU A 24 46.41 32.39 -38.05
N LEU A 25 45.35 33.11 -38.43
CA LEU A 25 43.94 32.73 -38.21
C LEU A 25 43.12 32.81 -39.51
N LEU A 26 43.76 32.45 -40.62
CA LEU A 26 43.10 32.09 -41.88
C LEU A 26 43.32 30.59 -42.16
N PHE A 27 43.03 29.75 -41.16
CA PHE A 27 42.51 28.42 -41.48
C PHE A 27 41.01 28.62 -41.65
N THR A 28 40.59 28.78 -42.90
CA THR A 28 39.23 28.47 -43.32
C THR A 28 39.01 26.99 -43.02
N CYS A 29 38.62 26.69 -41.79
CA CYS A 29 37.93 25.46 -41.48
C CYS A 29 36.56 25.60 -42.12
N GLU A 30 36.51 25.27 -43.41
CA GLU A 30 35.29 24.92 -44.12
C GLU A 30 34.81 23.63 -43.43
N LYS A 31 34.21 23.80 -42.24
CA LYS A 31 33.39 22.76 -41.66
C LYS A 31 32.29 22.57 -42.67
N ASP A 32 32.31 21.43 -43.35
CA ASP A 32 31.14 20.84 -43.98
C ASP A 32 29.95 21.05 -43.05
N LEU A 33 29.17 22.10 -43.31
CA LEU A 33 27.84 22.27 -42.76
C LEU A 33 26.96 21.35 -43.58
N THR A 34 27.17 20.03 -43.43
CA THR A 34 26.08 19.10 -43.64
C THR A 34 24.96 19.62 -42.74
N PRO A 35 23.79 20.03 -43.26
CA PRO A 35 22.68 20.33 -42.40
C PRO A 35 22.49 19.09 -41.54
N LEU A 36 22.60 19.24 -40.21
CA LEU A 36 22.16 18.19 -39.30
C LEU A 36 20.72 17.92 -39.73
N ILE A 37 20.51 16.78 -40.40
CA ILE A 37 19.19 16.29 -40.73
C ILE A 37 18.53 16.19 -39.38
N SER A 38 17.65 17.15 -39.07
CA SER A 38 16.85 17.13 -37.87
C SER A 38 16.02 15.85 -38.00
N ASN A 39 16.47 14.79 -37.34
CA ASN A 39 15.84 13.49 -37.34
C ASN A 39 14.58 13.64 -36.48
N ARG A 40 13.59 14.35 -37.03
CA ARG A 40 12.36 14.66 -36.35
C ARG A 40 11.61 13.35 -36.22
N LEU A 41 11.58 12.83 -35.01
CA LEU A 41 10.79 11.64 -34.70
C LEU A 41 9.35 11.90 -35.15
N THR A 42 8.84 10.99 -35.96
CA THR A 42 7.45 11.00 -36.43
C THR A 42 6.52 10.26 -35.48
N TYR A 43 7.08 9.76 -34.37
CA TYR A 43 6.39 8.98 -33.35
C TYR A 43 6.77 9.47 -31.95
N GLY A 44 5.90 9.18 -30.99
CA GLY A 44 6.16 9.36 -29.57
C GLY A 44 6.57 8.06 -28.90
N ILE A 45 7.30 8.19 -27.79
CA ILE A 45 7.54 7.12 -26.83
C ILE A 45 6.91 7.61 -25.52
N LEU A 46 6.04 6.80 -24.91
CA LEU A 46 5.41 7.14 -23.65
C LEU A 46 5.76 6.09 -22.62
N SER A 47 6.52 6.49 -21.62
CA SER A 47 6.77 5.68 -20.41
C SER A 47 6.02 6.27 -19.24
N GLY A 48 5.76 5.49 -18.20
CA GLY A 48 5.22 6.04 -16.98
C GLY A 48 5.22 5.09 -15.81
N MET A 49 4.62 5.57 -14.72
CA MET A 49 4.43 4.80 -13.50
C MET A 49 2.98 4.92 -13.04
N VAL A 50 2.41 3.79 -12.62
CA VAL A 50 1.08 3.75 -11.99
C VAL A 50 1.26 3.61 -10.49
N THR A 51 0.66 4.52 -9.73
CA THR A 51 0.79 4.60 -8.27
C THR A 51 -0.55 4.66 -7.58
N ASP A 52 -0.57 4.23 -6.32
CA ASP A 52 -1.70 4.45 -5.42
C ASP A 52 -1.78 5.93 -5.04
N GLY A 53 -2.94 6.56 -5.26
CA GLY A 53 -3.14 7.99 -5.02
C GLY A 53 -3.14 8.39 -3.55
N VAL A 54 -3.19 7.43 -2.62
CA VAL A 54 -3.00 7.67 -1.19
C VAL A 54 -1.60 7.27 -0.78
N SER A 55 -1.25 5.98 -0.90
CA SER A 55 0.01 5.41 -0.40
C SER A 55 1.24 5.83 -1.20
N GLU A 56 1.08 6.33 -2.42
CA GLU A 56 2.15 6.66 -3.38
C GLU A 56 3.04 5.45 -3.75
N LEU A 57 2.67 4.24 -3.32
CA LEU A 57 3.37 3.03 -3.70
C LEU A 57 3.04 2.65 -5.15
N PRO A 58 3.98 2.02 -5.86
CA PRO A 58 3.71 1.53 -7.21
C PRO A 58 2.65 0.43 -7.22
N ILE A 59 1.85 0.38 -8.28
CA ILE A 59 0.80 -0.64 -8.47
C ILE A 59 1.26 -1.65 -9.52
N PRO A 60 1.81 -2.81 -9.10
CA PRO A 60 2.22 -3.84 -10.03
C PRO A 60 1.02 -4.50 -10.71
N GLY A 61 1.17 -4.86 -11.99
CA GLY A 61 0.11 -5.52 -12.76
C GLY A 61 -1.04 -4.60 -13.20
N ALA A 62 -0.95 -3.29 -12.95
CA ALA A 62 -1.90 -2.33 -13.50
C ALA A 62 -1.90 -2.39 -15.04
N ILE A 63 -3.08 -2.34 -15.65
CA ILE A 63 -3.24 -2.36 -17.10
C ILE A 63 -3.41 -0.92 -17.57
N VAL A 64 -2.57 -0.52 -18.53
CA VAL A 64 -2.61 0.80 -19.18
C VAL A 64 -2.99 0.60 -20.63
N GLN A 65 -4.01 1.30 -21.10
CA GLN A 65 -4.46 1.29 -22.49
C GLN A 65 -4.41 2.69 -23.07
N ALA A 66 -3.69 2.88 -24.18
CA ALA A 66 -3.76 4.10 -24.99
C ALA A 66 -4.81 3.91 -26.10
N VAL A 67 -5.96 4.56 -25.95
CA VAL A 67 -7.18 4.23 -26.71
C VAL A 67 -7.07 4.49 -28.21
N HIS A 68 -6.58 5.67 -28.60
CA HIS A 68 -6.47 6.05 -30.01
C HIS A 68 -5.33 5.30 -30.71
N ASN A 69 -4.23 5.08 -29.99
CA ASN A 69 -3.13 4.26 -30.47
C ASN A 69 -3.41 2.76 -30.44
N GLN A 70 -4.47 2.32 -29.75
CA GLN A 70 -4.91 0.92 -29.64
C GLN A 70 -3.82 -0.01 -29.10
N VAL A 71 -2.97 0.49 -28.20
CA VAL A 71 -1.95 -0.30 -27.51
C VAL A 71 -2.29 -0.48 -26.04
N VAL A 72 -1.84 -1.61 -25.49
CA VAL A 72 -2.04 -2.00 -24.09
C VAL A 72 -0.73 -2.51 -23.54
N ASP A 73 -0.43 -2.13 -22.30
CA ASP A 73 0.73 -2.61 -21.55
C ASP A 73 0.29 -2.95 -20.12
N THR A 74 1.04 -3.84 -19.47
CA THR A 74 0.83 -4.25 -18.08
C THR A 74 2.04 -3.83 -17.26
N CYS A 75 1.79 -3.07 -16.20
CA CYS A 75 2.83 -2.53 -15.36
C CYS A 75 3.68 -3.63 -14.69
N ASP A 76 4.98 -3.39 -14.61
CA ASP A 76 5.94 -4.27 -13.94
C ASP A 76 5.83 -4.22 -12.40
N GLN A 77 6.76 -4.88 -11.69
CA GLN A 77 6.79 -4.91 -10.22
C GLN A 77 7.04 -3.54 -9.57
N MET A 78 7.55 -2.58 -10.35
CA MET A 78 7.79 -1.20 -9.94
C MET A 78 6.68 -0.26 -10.45
N GLY A 79 5.60 -0.80 -11.02
CA GLY A 79 4.49 -0.02 -11.54
C GLY A 79 4.79 0.66 -12.88
N HIS A 80 5.90 0.33 -13.55
CA HIS A 80 6.29 0.98 -14.80
C HIS A 80 5.61 0.37 -16.02
N PHE A 81 5.27 1.21 -16.99
CA PHE A 81 4.77 0.81 -18.31
C PHE A 81 5.51 1.59 -19.41
N GLN A 82 5.52 1.06 -20.63
CA GLN A 82 6.09 1.73 -21.79
C GLN A 82 5.34 1.40 -23.09
N PHE A 83 5.03 2.45 -23.86
CA PHE A 83 4.58 2.36 -25.23
C PHE A 83 5.62 2.98 -26.16
N ASP A 84 6.02 2.20 -27.17
CA ASP A 84 6.90 2.67 -28.23
C ASP A 84 6.08 2.98 -29.49
N SER A 85 6.63 3.87 -30.33
CA SER A 85 6.10 4.14 -31.68
C SER A 85 4.64 4.60 -31.72
N LEU A 86 4.22 5.43 -30.76
CA LEU A 86 2.88 6.01 -30.73
C LEU A 86 2.69 7.07 -31.82
N ASN A 87 1.51 7.09 -32.43
CA ASN A 87 1.07 8.18 -33.29
C ASN A 87 0.96 9.47 -32.48
N LEU A 88 1.44 10.56 -33.07
CA LEU A 88 1.40 11.89 -32.48
C LEU A 88 -0.03 12.43 -32.42
N GLY A 89 -0.33 13.19 -31.35
CA GLY A 89 -1.63 13.82 -31.17
C GLY A 89 -2.30 13.48 -29.84
N PRO A 90 -3.55 13.92 -29.63
CA PRO A 90 -4.27 13.63 -28.41
C PRO A 90 -4.58 12.13 -28.29
N ASP A 91 -4.40 11.59 -27.10
CA ASP A 91 -4.83 10.25 -26.74
C ASP A 91 -5.47 10.25 -25.33
N THR A 92 -6.17 9.17 -24.98
CA THR A 92 -6.71 8.90 -23.65
C THR A 92 -6.09 7.62 -23.13
N LEU A 93 -5.42 7.72 -21.99
CA LEU A 93 -5.00 6.58 -21.21
C LEU A 93 -6.17 6.11 -20.34
N ILE A 94 -6.53 4.84 -20.46
CA ILE A 94 -7.39 4.15 -19.49
C ILE A 94 -6.48 3.28 -18.63
N VAL A 95 -6.53 3.47 -17.32
CA VAL A 95 -5.74 2.70 -16.37
C VAL A 95 -6.66 1.98 -15.39
N THR A 96 -6.42 0.69 -15.22
CA THR A 96 -7.20 -0.19 -14.33
C THR A 96 -6.27 -1.12 -13.57
N ALA A 97 -6.62 -1.43 -12.32
CA ALA A 97 -5.95 -2.44 -11.52
C ALA A 97 -6.95 -3.09 -10.58
N GLU A 98 -6.75 -4.36 -10.23
CA GLU A 98 -7.51 -5.02 -9.16
C GLU A 98 -7.26 -4.26 -7.86
N GLY A 99 -8.32 -3.86 -7.16
CA GLY A 99 -8.20 -2.96 -6.00
C GLY A 99 -8.76 -1.58 -6.25
N TYR A 100 -8.77 -1.13 -7.50
CA TYR A 100 -8.75 0.28 -7.82
C TYR A 100 -9.89 0.73 -8.73
N GLY A 101 -10.30 1.97 -8.53
CA GLY A 101 -11.20 2.65 -9.46
C GLY A 101 -10.51 2.90 -10.79
N ARG A 102 -11.26 2.75 -11.89
CA ARG A 102 -10.79 3.09 -13.25
C ARG A 102 -10.42 4.57 -13.36
N LYS A 103 -9.27 4.87 -13.96
CA LYS A 103 -8.83 6.24 -14.27
C LYS A 103 -8.77 6.47 -15.77
N ASN A 104 -9.29 7.60 -16.22
CA ASN A 104 -9.12 8.08 -17.59
C ASN A 104 -8.26 9.36 -17.53
N SER A 105 -7.19 9.42 -18.35
CA SER A 105 -6.28 10.58 -18.42
C SER A 105 -6.06 10.98 -19.87
N THR A 106 -6.32 12.23 -20.22
CA THR A 106 -6.06 12.76 -21.56
C THR A 106 -4.62 13.23 -21.67
N ILE A 107 -3.91 12.79 -22.71
CA ILE A 107 -2.52 13.15 -22.99
C ILE A 107 -2.37 13.67 -24.42
N VAL A 108 -1.28 14.38 -24.70
CA VAL A 108 -0.86 14.71 -26.07
C VAL A 108 0.48 14.03 -26.33
N VAL A 109 0.47 13.02 -27.18
CA VAL A 109 1.66 12.31 -27.64
C VAL A 109 2.47 13.25 -28.53
N ALA A 110 3.65 13.63 -28.05
CA ALA A 110 4.59 14.49 -28.75
C ALA A 110 5.75 13.66 -29.33
N PRO A 111 6.50 14.20 -30.32
CA PRO A 111 7.71 13.56 -30.81
C PRO A 111 8.72 13.27 -29.69
N GLY A 112 9.22 12.04 -29.65
CA GLY A 112 10.21 11.61 -28.66
C GLY A 112 9.62 11.11 -27.34
N ALA A 113 10.48 11.01 -26.33
CA ALA A 113 10.14 10.39 -25.05
C ALA A 113 9.38 11.34 -24.12
N GLN A 114 8.27 10.84 -23.57
CA GLN A 114 7.46 11.49 -22.54
C GLN A 114 7.31 10.55 -21.35
N HIS A 115 7.32 11.13 -20.15
CA HIS A 115 7.09 10.41 -18.90
C HIS A 115 5.81 10.90 -18.21
N VAL A 116 4.95 9.98 -17.79
CA VAL A 116 3.70 10.30 -17.08
C VAL A 116 3.56 9.50 -15.79
N VAL A 117 2.91 10.09 -14.79
CA VAL A 117 2.50 9.39 -13.57
C VAL A 117 0.98 9.34 -13.54
N VAL A 118 0.42 8.15 -13.34
CA VAL A 118 -1.02 7.95 -13.24
C VAL A 118 -1.37 7.43 -11.87
N GLU A 119 -2.09 8.24 -11.10
CA GLU A 119 -2.58 7.88 -9.78
C GLU A 119 -3.96 7.21 -9.87
N LEU A 120 -4.04 5.98 -9.34
CA LEU A 120 -5.28 5.27 -9.11
C LEU A 120 -5.73 5.42 -7.66
N ASN A 121 -7.02 5.65 -7.45
CA ASN A 121 -7.60 5.64 -6.11
C ASN A 121 -8.08 4.22 -5.80
N CYS A 122 -7.67 3.69 -4.65
CA CYS A 122 -8.20 2.44 -4.13
C CYS A 122 -9.73 2.55 -4.05
N ASP A 123 -10.41 1.57 -4.64
CA ASP A 123 -11.86 1.45 -4.58
C ASP A 123 -12.20 0.19 -3.77
N PRO A 124 -12.29 0.32 -2.44
CA PRO A 124 -12.56 -0.81 -1.57
C PRO A 124 -13.96 -1.41 -1.82
N THR A 125 -14.88 -0.67 -2.46
CA THR A 125 -16.23 -1.17 -2.76
C THR A 125 -16.21 -2.35 -3.73
N VAL A 126 -15.15 -2.48 -4.54
CA VAL A 126 -14.95 -3.63 -5.44
C VAL A 126 -14.80 -4.95 -4.67
N PHE A 127 -14.41 -4.90 -3.40
CA PHE A 127 -14.15 -6.10 -2.57
C PHE A 127 -15.13 -6.24 -1.41
N MET A 128 -16.03 -5.28 -1.23
CA MET A 128 -16.99 -5.37 -0.14
C MET A 128 -18.10 -6.33 -0.46
N ASP A 129 -17.96 -7.55 0.05
CA ASP A 129 -19.12 -8.40 0.25
C ASP A 129 -19.99 -7.81 1.38
N THR A 130 -20.87 -6.89 1.00
CA THR A 130 -21.87 -6.30 1.92
C THR A 130 -22.88 -7.33 2.43
N THR A 131 -22.90 -8.54 1.86
CA THR A 131 -23.74 -9.66 2.32
C THR A 131 -23.02 -10.55 3.33
N ARG A 132 -21.71 -10.32 3.55
CA ARG A 132 -20.92 -11.07 4.50
C ARG A 132 -21.48 -10.92 5.90
N THR A 133 -21.81 -12.07 6.49
CA THR A 133 -22.26 -12.16 7.86
C THR A 133 -21.08 -12.51 8.76
N TYR A 134 -20.86 -11.71 9.80
CA TYR A 134 -19.81 -11.96 10.78
C TYR A 134 -20.38 -12.73 11.95
N PHE A 135 -19.77 -13.85 12.30
CA PHE A 135 -20.14 -14.65 13.46
C PHE A 135 -18.94 -15.46 13.95
N TYR A 136 -19.02 -15.92 15.19
CA TYR A 136 -18.16 -16.97 15.71
C TYR A 136 -18.97 -17.97 16.52
N TYR A 137 -18.43 -19.16 16.77
CA TYR A 137 -19.11 -20.15 17.61
C TYR A 137 -18.84 -19.91 19.08
N TYR A 138 -19.91 -19.81 19.87
CA TYR A 138 -19.87 -19.82 21.33
C TYR A 138 -20.77 -20.96 21.83
N HIS A 139 -20.20 -21.92 22.58
CA HIS A 139 -20.88 -23.18 22.96
C HIS A 139 -21.55 -23.89 21.76
N ASN A 140 -20.84 -23.99 20.63
CA ASN A 140 -21.33 -24.59 19.39
C ASN A 140 -22.56 -23.91 18.79
N GLN A 141 -22.85 -22.67 19.14
CA GLN A 141 -23.89 -21.85 18.52
C GLN A 141 -23.27 -20.61 17.86
N PRO A 142 -23.72 -20.21 16.66
CA PRO A 142 -23.22 -19.00 16.02
C PRO A 142 -23.70 -17.76 16.79
N LEU A 143 -22.76 -16.94 17.25
CA LEU A 143 -22.99 -15.60 17.77
C LEU A 143 -22.65 -14.59 16.70
N TYR A 144 -23.67 -13.89 16.20
CA TYR A 144 -23.53 -12.90 15.13
C TYR A 144 -22.96 -11.58 15.65
N LEU A 145 -22.04 -11.02 14.88
CA LEU A 145 -21.33 -9.79 15.19
C LEU A 145 -21.82 -8.66 14.27
N THR A 146 -21.89 -7.45 14.82
CA THR A 146 -22.19 -6.24 14.04
C THR A 146 -20.97 -5.34 14.03
N ILE A 147 -20.50 -4.96 12.84
CA ILE A 147 -19.38 -4.03 12.70
C ILE A 147 -19.77 -2.66 13.24
N ALA A 148 -18.89 -2.07 14.05
CA ALA A 148 -18.89 -0.64 14.34
C ALA A 148 -18.30 0.07 13.12
N SER A 149 -19.18 0.57 12.24
CA SER A 149 -18.83 1.05 10.90
C SER A 149 -17.83 2.18 10.85
N ASP A 150 -17.55 2.86 11.97
CA ASP A 150 -16.62 3.97 12.05
C ASP A 150 -15.34 3.68 12.84
N LEU A 151 -15.12 2.44 13.29
CA LEU A 151 -14.04 2.07 14.21
C LEU A 151 -13.15 0.94 13.68
N LEU A 152 -11.84 1.08 13.94
CA LEU A 152 -10.81 0.12 13.55
C LEU A 152 -9.90 -0.22 14.73
N ALA A 153 -9.50 -1.48 14.80
CA ALA A 153 -8.42 -1.96 15.66
C ALA A 153 -7.19 -2.22 14.80
N VAL A 154 -6.05 -1.63 15.16
CA VAL A 154 -4.84 -1.69 14.34
C VAL A 154 -3.62 -2.00 15.18
N GLU A 155 -2.87 -3.03 14.81
CA GLU A 155 -1.51 -3.22 15.32
C GLU A 155 -0.50 -2.71 14.28
N PHE A 156 0.40 -1.84 14.72
CA PHE A 156 1.53 -1.36 13.92
C PHE A 156 2.78 -2.17 14.24
N ASP A 157 3.75 -2.16 13.33
CA ASP A 157 5.09 -2.66 13.63
C ASP A 157 5.65 -1.98 14.88
N SER A 158 6.17 -2.79 15.81
CA SER A 158 6.76 -2.33 17.06
C SER A 158 7.95 -1.39 16.89
N LEU A 159 8.56 -1.36 15.71
CA LEU A 159 9.69 -0.50 15.38
C LEU A 159 9.27 0.93 15.03
N LEU A 160 7.98 1.18 14.76
CA LEU A 160 7.50 2.52 14.44
C LEU A 160 7.46 3.44 15.66
N THR A 161 7.97 4.64 15.47
CA THR A 161 7.80 5.77 16.40
C THR A 161 6.37 6.31 16.36
N VAL A 162 5.97 7.02 17.41
CA VAL A 162 4.66 7.70 17.46
C VAL A 162 4.49 8.69 16.31
N GLN A 163 5.57 9.39 15.91
CA GLN A 163 5.53 10.38 14.83
C GLN A 163 5.31 9.74 13.46
N GLU A 164 5.92 8.57 13.22
CA GLU A 164 5.70 7.81 11.98
C GLU A 164 4.26 7.28 11.92
N ILE A 165 3.74 6.76 13.03
CA ILE A 165 2.33 6.36 13.13
C ILE A 165 1.42 7.54 12.81
N ASP A 166 1.63 8.71 13.44
CA ASP A 166 0.78 9.88 13.20
C ASP A 166 0.90 10.39 11.75
N THR A 167 2.08 10.29 11.13
CA THR A 167 2.28 10.59 9.70
C THR A 167 1.44 9.67 8.81
N ILE A 168 1.45 8.36 9.08
CA ILE A 168 0.65 7.38 8.35
C ILE A 168 -0.84 7.68 8.57
N LEU A 169 -1.28 7.87 9.81
CA LEU A 169 -2.69 8.14 10.11
C LEU A 169 -3.20 9.40 9.40
N ASN A 170 -2.40 10.48 9.39
CA ASN A 170 -2.73 11.72 8.69
C ASN A 170 -2.89 11.52 7.17
N LYS A 171 -2.04 10.69 6.56
CA LYS A 171 -2.11 10.34 5.14
C LYS A 171 -3.45 9.70 4.77
N TYR A 172 -4.00 8.87 5.65
CA TYR A 172 -5.31 8.21 5.48
C TYR A 172 -6.49 8.95 6.14
N ARG A 173 -6.22 10.11 6.76
CA ARG A 173 -7.19 10.91 7.55
C ARG A 173 -7.84 10.10 8.69
N LEU A 174 -7.13 9.14 9.25
CA LEU A 174 -7.59 8.32 10.37
C LEU A 174 -7.32 9.04 11.69
N TYR A 175 -8.27 8.95 12.63
CA TYR A 175 -8.15 9.62 13.93
C TYR A 175 -7.84 8.61 15.02
N LYS A 176 -6.73 8.79 15.73
CA LYS A 176 -6.39 7.97 16.89
C LYS A 176 -7.32 8.30 18.06
N ILE A 177 -8.10 7.31 18.51
CA ILE A 177 -8.97 7.43 19.68
C ILE A 177 -8.19 7.02 20.95
N GLY A 178 -7.36 5.97 20.86
CA GLY A 178 -6.63 5.46 22.02
C GLY A 178 -5.73 4.27 21.69
N ARG A 179 -5.13 3.69 22.73
CA ARG A 179 -4.38 2.42 22.63
C ARG A 179 -4.87 1.44 23.70
N ILE A 180 -4.99 0.18 23.31
CA ILE A 180 -5.43 -0.94 24.14
C ILE A 180 -4.32 -2.00 24.13
N ALA A 181 -4.08 -2.64 25.28
CA ALA A 181 -3.14 -3.76 25.41
C ALA A 181 -1.70 -3.49 24.90
N ARG A 182 -1.19 -2.26 25.07
CA ARG A 182 0.16 -1.77 24.65
C ARG A 182 0.48 -1.82 23.15
N LYS A 183 -0.20 -2.63 22.34
CA LYS A 183 0.10 -2.81 20.91
C LYS A 183 -1.01 -2.37 19.96
N ILE A 184 -2.27 -2.45 20.39
CA ILE A 184 -3.43 -2.17 19.54
C ILE A 184 -3.77 -0.68 19.63
N THR A 185 -3.86 -0.03 18.49
CA THR A 185 -4.30 1.35 18.34
C THR A 185 -5.74 1.36 17.86
N PHE A 186 -6.59 2.09 18.56
CA PHE A 186 -7.99 2.25 18.25
C PHE A 186 -8.18 3.51 17.40
N LEU A 187 -8.76 3.36 16.21
CA LEU A 187 -8.90 4.45 15.26
C LEU A 187 -10.37 4.69 14.90
N LYS A 188 -10.68 5.95 14.58
CA LYS A 188 -11.93 6.38 13.94
C LYS A 188 -11.67 6.66 12.46
N VAL A 189 -12.57 6.22 11.60
CA VAL A 189 -12.55 6.59 10.18
C VAL A 189 -13.17 7.98 9.95
N PRO A 190 -12.84 8.66 8.84
CA PRO A 190 -13.47 9.92 8.46
C PRO A 190 -14.99 9.84 8.37
N PHE A 191 -15.65 10.97 8.58
CA PHE A 191 -17.09 11.06 8.33
C PHE A 191 -17.44 10.70 6.88
N GLY A 192 -18.52 9.93 6.70
CA GLY A 192 -18.96 9.44 5.40
C GLY A 192 -18.14 8.27 4.85
N LYS A 193 -17.18 7.76 5.64
CA LYS A 193 -16.39 6.57 5.34
C LYS A 193 -16.76 5.42 6.25
N ARG A 194 -16.47 4.20 5.78
CA ARG A 194 -16.72 2.94 6.50
C ARG A 194 -15.41 2.28 6.91
N ALA A 195 -15.36 1.62 8.07
CA ALA A 195 -14.22 0.85 8.57
C ALA A 195 -13.74 -0.20 7.56
N GLU A 196 -14.71 -0.78 6.84
CA GLU A 196 -14.50 -1.70 5.75
C GLU A 196 -13.59 -1.14 4.63
N GLU A 197 -13.51 0.18 4.47
CA GLU A 197 -12.65 0.81 3.45
C GLU A 197 -11.17 0.80 3.83
N TYR A 198 -10.84 0.44 5.08
CA TYR A 198 -9.49 0.62 5.65
C TYR A 198 -8.91 -0.64 6.27
N PHE A 199 -9.71 -1.62 6.70
CA PHE A 199 -9.16 -2.82 7.31
C PHE A 199 -8.51 -3.76 6.29
N THR A 200 -7.66 -4.65 6.79
CA THR A 200 -7.22 -5.85 6.09
C THR A 200 -8.07 -7.03 6.51
N PHE A 201 -8.71 -7.70 5.56
CA PHE A 201 -8.89 -9.13 5.72
C PHE A 201 -7.66 -9.80 5.15
N TYR A 202 -6.93 -10.55 5.97
CA TYR A 202 -5.98 -11.53 5.44
C TYR A 202 -6.75 -12.39 4.42
N GLY A 203 -6.27 -12.39 3.17
CA GLY A 203 -6.87 -13.07 2.03
C GLY A 203 -7.82 -12.31 1.13
N MET A 204 -8.23 -11.10 1.49
CA MET A 204 -8.70 -10.17 0.48
C MET A 204 -7.46 -9.53 -0.11
N ASN A 205 -7.01 -10.06 -1.24
CA ASN A 205 -5.79 -9.66 -1.95
C ASN A 205 -5.95 -8.27 -2.59
N THR A 206 -6.31 -7.27 -1.80
CA THR A 206 -6.32 -5.89 -2.26
C THR A 206 -4.92 -5.36 -2.06
N ASN A 207 -4.18 -5.11 -3.15
CA ASN A 207 -2.88 -4.44 -3.07
C ASN A 207 -3.01 -2.96 -2.62
N CYS A 208 -4.18 -2.53 -2.16
CA CYS A 208 -4.54 -1.16 -1.86
C CYS A 208 -5.21 -1.01 -0.49
N GLY A 209 -5.08 0.18 0.10
CA GLY A 209 -5.74 0.53 1.37
C GLY A 209 -4.82 0.55 2.59
N PHE A 210 -5.34 1.11 3.69
CA PHE A 210 -4.60 1.37 4.91
C PHE A 210 -4.07 0.09 5.58
N GLY A 211 -4.90 -0.95 5.70
CA GLY A 211 -4.47 -2.20 6.34
C GLY A 211 -3.30 -2.88 5.60
N ASN A 212 -3.18 -2.68 4.29
CA ASN A 212 -2.15 -3.29 3.45
C ASN A 212 -0.81 -2.55 3.49
N GLN A 213 -0.69 -1.49 4.29
CA GLN A 213 0.60 -0.85 4.53
C GLN A 213 1.58 -1.85 5.15
N GLN A 214 2.83 -1.89 4.65
CA GLN A 214 3.86 -2.83 5.12
C GLN A 214 4.03 -2.81 6.64
N VAL A 215 3.91 -1.61 7.23
CA VAL A 215 4.08 -1.32 8.65
C VAL A 215 2.84 -1.56 9.51
N VAL A 216 1.69 -1.88 8.91
CA VAL A 216 0.47 -2.29 9.61
C VAL A 216 0.49 -3.81 9.71
N GLN A 217 0.55 -4.37 10.93
CA GLN A 217 0.55 -5.82 11.15
C GLN A 217 -0.82 -6.42 10.81
N TYR A 218 -1.87 -5.81 11.36
CA TYR A 218 -3.25 -6.00 10.96
C TYR A 218 -4.04 -4.71 11.20
N ALA A 219 -5.07 -4.51 10.40
CA ALA A 219 -6.20 -3.65 10.69
C ALA A 219 -7.47 -4.49 10.61
N THR A 220 -8.30 -4.49 11.64
CA THR A 220 -9.55 -5.27 11.71
C THR A 220 -10.72 -4.35 12.06
N PRO A 221 -11.95 -4.69 11.65
CA PRO A 221 -13.13 -4.00 12.15
C PRO A 221 -13.30 -4.25 13.64
N VAL A 222 -13.91 -3.28 14.30
CA VAL A 222 -14.37 -3.40 15.69
C VAL A 222 -15.82 -3.86 15.65
N PHE A 223 -16.21 -4.72 16.57
CA PHE A 223 -17.58 -5.26 16.62
C PHE A 223 -18.31 -4.84 17.89
N TRP A 224 -19.63 -4.71 17.77
CA TRP A 224 -20.54 -4.69 18.91
C TRP A 224 -20.79 -6.13 19.36
N ALA A 225 -20.56 -6.43 20.64
CA ALA A 225 -20.72 -7.78 21.19
C ALA A 225 -22.19 -8.24 21.21
N ASN A 226 -23.12 -7.32 21.53
CA ASN A 226 -24.54 -7.60 21.57
C ASN A 226 -25.36 -6.32 21.30
N PRO A 227 -25.51 -5.94 20.01
CA PRO A 227 -26.20 -4.72 19.64
C PRO A 227 -27.65 -4.75 20.13
N GLY A 228 -27.97 -3.93 21.14
CA GLY A 228 -29.30 -3.81 21.73
C GLY A 228 -29.39 -4.11 23.23
N ILE A 229 -28.38 -4.78 23.80
CA ILE A 229 -28.33 -5.09 25.25
C ILE A 229 -27.09 -4.47 25.89
N ASP A 230 -25.94 -4.55 25.22
CA ASP A 230 -24.67 -4.05 25.73
C ASP A 230 -23.92 -3.26 24.65
N SER A 231 -23.45 -2.07 25.02
CA SER A 231 -22.60 -1.21 24.19
C SER A 231 -21.12 -1.59 24.28
N SER A 232 -20.80 -2.77 24.79
CA SER A 232 -19.44 -3.30 24.80
C SER A 232 -18.92 -3.52 23.37
N LEU A 233 -17.75 -2.96 23.13
CA LEU A 233 -16.99 -3.15 21.90
C LEU A 233 -15.99 -4.30 22.10
N ILE A 234 -15.88 -5.15 21.09
CA ILE A 234 -14.87 -6.20 21.04
C ILE A 234 -13.96 -5.99 19.84
N LEU A 235 -12.66 -6.17 20.07
CA LEU A 235 -11.62 -6.00 19.08
C LEU A 235 -11.15 -7.36 18.62
N LEU A 236 -11.24 -7.60 17.31
CA LEU A 236 -10.69 -8.78 16.69
C LEU A 236 -9.18 -8.60 16.51
N THR A 237 -8.38 -9.56 16.95
CA THR A 237 -6.94 -9.61 16.69
C THR A 237 -6.63 -10.53 15.53
N ASP A 238 -5.35 -10.72 15.22
CA ASP A 238 -4.87 -11.79 14.35
C ASP A 238 -4.70 -13.13 15.09
N GLU A 239 -5.17 -13.23 16.35
CA GLU A 239 -5.07 -14.43 17.18
C GLU A 239 -6.42 -15.12 17.38
N PHE A 240 -6.39 -16.45 17.52
CA PHE A 240 -7.54 -17.26 17.91
C PHE A 240 -7.10 -18.40 18.82
N ILE A 241 -8.05 -18.95 19.57
CA ILE A 241 -7.81 -19.97 20.59
C ILE A 241 -8.47 -21.26 20.12
N ILE A 242 -7.78 -22.38 20.29
CA ILE A 242 -8.35 -23.71 20.07
C ILE A 242 -8.12 -24.60 21.28
N GLU A 243 -9.05 -25.53 21.51
CA GLU A 243 -8.80 -26.70 22.37
C GLU A 243 -8.78 -27.97 21.50
N ILE A 244 -7.64 -28.64 21.47
CA ILE A 244 -7.42 -29.86 20.70
C ILE A 244 -8.13 -31.05 21.37
N ASP A 245 -8.89 -31.83 20.61
CA ASP A 245 -9.36 -33.13 21.07
C ASP A 245 -8.24 -34.18 20.92
N THR A 246 -7.52 -34.44 22.01
CA THR A 246 -6.41 -35.41 22.03
C THR A 246 -6.83 -36.87 21.79
N LEU A 247 -8.13 -37.17 21.82
CA LEU A 247 -8.64 -38.51 21.49
C LEU A 247 -8.79 -38.69 19.97
N VAL A 248 -8.95 -37.59 19.23
CA VAL A 248 -9.31 -37.61 17.79
C VAL A 248 -8.21 -37.02 16.90
N THR A 249 -7.36 -36.13 17.44
CA THR A 249 -6.31 -35.47 16.66
C THR A 249 -4.99 -35.38 17.43
N THR A 250 -3.92 -35.09 16.69
CA THR A 250 -2.58 -34.85 17.24
C THR A 250 -2.08 -33.47 16.85
N ILE A 251 -1.05 -32.98 17.55
CA ILE A 251 -0.43 -31.70 17.24
C ILE A 251 0.19 -31.68 15.83
N GLU A 252 0.67 -32.81 15.33
CA GLU A 252 1.19 -32.95 13.96
C GLU A 252 0.09 -32.71 12.93
N ARG A 253 -1.13 -33.16 13.20
CA ARG A 253 -2.28 -32.91 12.32
C ARG A 253 -2.69 -31.44 12.34
N ILE A 254 -2.68 -30.80 13.51
CA ILE A 254 -2.90 -29.35 13.63
C ILE A 254 -1.81 -28.57 12.86
N ASN A 255 -0.53 -28.95 13.00
CA ASN A 255 0.56 -28.33 12.25
C ASN A 255 0.38 -28.42 10.73
N LYS A 256 -0.23 -29.50 10.22
CA LYS A 256 -0.54 -29.64 8.79
C LYS A 256 -1.60 -28.64 8.31
N ILE A 257 -2.62 -28.38 9.12
CA ILE A 257 -3.68 -27.41 8.81
C ILE A 257 -3.11 -25.99 8.93
N ASN A 258 -2.36 -25.73 9.99
CA ASN A 258 -1.62 -24.48 10.20
C ASN A 258 -0.74 -24.12 9.00
N TRP A 259 0.06 -25.08 8.51
CA TRP A 259 0.91 -24.86 7.34
C TRP A 259 0.12 -24.51 6.06
N ARG A 260 -1.05 -25.15 5.87
CA ARG A 260 -1.93 -24.90 4.72
C ARG A 260 -2.54 -23.49 4.79
N HIS A 261 -2.99 -23.08 5.97
CA HIS A 261 -3.70 -21.81 6.17
C HIS A 261 -2.80 -20.68 6.67
N LYS A 262 -1.48 -20.88 6.69
CA LYS A 262 -0.49 -19.87 7.12
C LYS A 262 -0.79 -19.36 8.54
N VAL A 263 -1.00 -20.30 9.45
CA VAL A 263 -1.22 -20.05 10.87
C VAL A 263 -0.03 -20.59 11.66
N GLU A 264 0.35 -19.88 12.71
CA GLU A 264 1.45 -20.23 13.62
C GLU A 264 0.92 -20.51 15.03
N ILE A 265 1.56 -21.42 15.76
CA ILE A 265 1.27 -21.61 17.18
C ILE A 265 2.08 -20.57 17.97
N LEU A 266 1.38 -19.63 18.60
CA LEU A 266 2.01 -18.59 19.41
C LEU A 266 2.33 -19.10 20.81
N LYS A 267 1.38 -19.78 21.45
CA LYS A 267 1.51 -20.21 22.84
C LYS A 267 0.64 -21.42 23.15
N GLN A 268 1.12 -22.31 24.00
CA GLN A 268 0.32 -23.35 24.67
C GLN A 268 -0.01 -22.88 26.10
N TYR A 269 -1.25 -23.14 26.56
CA TYR A 269 -1.60 -22.81 27.95
C TYR A 269 -0.85 -23.73 28.92
N PRO A 270 -0.29 -23.18 30.02
CA PRO A 270 0.55 -23.95 30.92
C PRO A 270 -0.22 -25.03 31.71
N TYR A 271 -1.50 -24.78 32.01
CA TYR A 271 -2.32 -25.67 32.84
C TYR A 271 -3.21 -26.62 32.03
N ASN A 272 -3.58 -26.25 30.81
CA ASN A 272 -4.27 -27.13 29.88
C ASN A 272 -3.41 -27.24 28.60
N LYS A 273 -2.67 -28.34 28.49
CA LYS A 273 -1.79 -28.61 27.35
C LYS A 273 -2.56 -28.82 26.04
N ASN A 274 -3.87 -28.93 26.07
CA ASN A 274 -4.68 -29.07 24.87
C ASN A 274 -5.13 -27.71 24.32
N ILE A 275 -4.93 -26.62 25.07
CA ILE A 275 -5.32 -25.27 24.63
C ILE A 275 -4.12 -24.53 24.06
N TYR A 276 -4.32 -23.97 22.87
CA TYR A 276 -3.31 -23.23 22.13
C TYR A 276 -3.86 -21.88 21.66
N ILE A 277 -3.03 -20.86 21.71
CA ILE A 277 -3.22 -19.58 21.03
C ILE A 277 -2.47 -19.67 19.71
N LEU A 278 -3.21 -19.50 18.63
CA LEU A 278 -2.72 -19.51 17.27
C LEU A 278 -2.77 -18.09 16.71
N LYS A 279 -1.86 -17.81 15.79
CA LYS A 279 -1.74 -16.52 15.13
C LYS A 279 -1.85 -16.67 13.62
N VAL A 280 -2.75 -15.93 13.01
CA VAL A 280 -2.89 -15.83 11.56
C VAL A 280 -1.80 -14.92 11.01
N THR A 281 -1.08 -15.39 9.99
CA THR A 281 -0.03 -14.59 9.35
C THR A 281 -0.58 -13.74 8.20
N LYS A 282 0.19 -12.73 7.77
CA LYS A 282 -0.15 -11.89 6.61
C LYS A 282 -0.31 -12.66 5.30
N GLN A 283 0.23 -13.87 5.21
CA GLN A 283 0.14 -14.73 4.03
C GLN A 283 -1.14 -15.58 4.02
N SER A 284 -1.95 -15.55 5.08
CA SER A 284 -3.21 -16.29 5.15
C SER A 284 -4.26 -15.70 4.22
N ASP A 285 -5.09 -16.57 3.66
CA ASP A 285 -6.26 -16.18 2.87
C ASP A 285 -7.52 -15.91 3.72
N LEU A 286 -7.39 -15.99 5.05
CA LEU A 286 -8.50 -15.87 5.99
C LEU A 286 -8.06 -15.11 7.24
N CYS A 287 -8.96 -14.35 7.87
CA CYS A 287 -8.66 -13.66 9.13
C CYS A 287 -8.86 -14.57 10.35
N ALA A 288 -8.48 -14.11 11.55
CA ALA A 288 -8.60 -14.91 12.78
C ALA A 288 -10.04 -15.34 13.09
N LEU A 289 -11.04 -14.51 12.74
CA LEU A 289 -12.45 -14.85 12.88
C LEU A 289 -12.83 -16.05 12.00
N ASP A 290 -12.46 -16.00 10.73
CA ASP A 290 -12.73 -17.09 9.79
C ASP A 290 -11.93 -18.35 10.12
N MET A 291 -10.69 -18.18 10.60
CA MET A 291 -9.86 -19.28 11.06
C MET A 291 -10.47 -19.99 12.26
N ALA A 292 -10.97 -19.25 13.25
CA ALA A 292 -11.66 -19.87 14.37
C ALA A 292 -12.85 -20.73 13.90
N ASN A 293 -13.67 -20.19 12.99
CA ASN A 293 -14.81 -20.94 12.43
C ASN A 293 -14.37 -22.16 11.62
N LEU A 294 -13.34 -22.03 10.78
CA LEU A 294 -12.78 -23.16 10.03
C LEU A 294 -12.30 -24.28 10.96
N TYR A 295 -11.63 -23.92 12.05
CA TYR A 295 -11.17 -24.89 13.04
C TYR A 295 -12.34 -25.55 13.77
N GLN A 296 -13.33 -24.76 14.20
CA GLN A 296 -14.55 -25.27 14.83
C GLN A 296 -15.26 -26.32 13.96
N ASP A 297 -15.32 -26.10 12.64
CA ASP A 297 -15.96 -27.02 11.69
C ASP A 297 -15.10 -28.27 11.35
N SER A 298 -13.81 -28.25 11.70
CA SER A 298 -12.84 -29.25 11.23
C SER A 298 -12.90 -30.62 11.91
N SER A 299 -13.70 -30.78 12.98
CA SER A 299 -13.73 -31.95 13.88
C SER A 299 -12.43 -32.28 14.62
N TYR A 300 -11.35 -31.49 14.44
CA TYR A 300 -10.07 -31.72 15.11
C TYR A 300 -9.96 -31.04 16.47
N VAL A 301 -10.86 -30.12 16.76
CA VAL A 301 -10.86 -29.34 17.99
C VAL A 301 -12.17 -29.56 18.72
N ILE A 302 -12.14 -29.47 20.04
CA ILE A 302 -13.34 -29.46 20.88
C ILE A 302 -14.09 -28.15 20.65
N TRP A 303 -13.35 -27.04 20.60
CA TRP A 303 -13.85 -25.72 20.24
C TRP A 303 -12.73 -24.84 19.69
N ALA A 304 -13.12 -23.80 18.96
CA ALA A 304 -12.25 -22.73 18.50
C ALA A 304 -12.99 -21.39 18.54
N GLU A 305 -12.34 -20.34 19.02
CA GLU A 305 -12.93 -19.00 19.10
C GLU A 305 -11.89 -17.90 18.81
N PRO A 306 -12.29 -16.74 18.30
CA PRO A 306 -11.39 -15.61 18.10
C PRO A 306 -10.88 -15.07 19.44
N ASN A 307 -9.62 -14.64 19.50
CA ASN A 307 -9.06 -14.02 20.71
C ASN A 307 -9.44 -12.54 20.77
N PHE A 308 -10.65 -12.27 21.24
CA PHE A 308 -11.17 -10.90 21.37
C PHE A 308 -10.55 -10.16 22.55
N PHE A 309 -10.30 -8.86 22.36
CA PHE A 309 -10.10 -7.93 23.46
C PHE A 309 -11.39 -7.16 23.73
N GLY A 310 -11.93 -7.31 24.94
CA GLY A 310 -13.09 -6.52 25.37
C GLY A 310 -12.68 -5.10 25.75
N MET A 311 -13.45 -4.11 25.30
CA MET A 311 -13.45 -2.77 25.88
C MET A 311 -14.67 -2.61 26.77
N THR A 312 -14.44 -2.37 28.05
CA THR A 312 -15.49 -1.75 28.88
C THR A 312 -15.72 -0.34 28.35
N PRO A 313 -16.97 0.09 28.13
CA PRO A 313 -17.25 1.46 27.67
C PRO A 313 -16.59 2.48 28.60
N TRP A 314 -15.90 3.46 28.01
CA TRP A 314 -15.36 4.59 28.77
C TRP A 314 -16.53 5.39 29.36
N PRO A 315 -16.45 5.80 30.65
CA PRO A 315 -17.51 6.60 31.28
C PRO A 315 -17.70 7.96 30.64
#